data_AF-M7D9G7-F1
#
_entry.id   AF-M7D9G7-F1
#
_cell.length_a   1.000
_cell.length_b   1.000
_cell.length_c   1.000
_cell.angle_alpha   90.00
_cell.angle_beta   90.00
_cell.angle_gamma   90.00
#
_symmetry.space_group_name_H-M   'P 1'
#
loop_
_entity.id
_entity.type
_entity.pdbx_description
1 polymer ?
#
loop_
_entity_poly.entity_id
_entity_poly.type
_entity_poly.pdbx_seq_one_letter_code
_entity_poly.pdbx_strand_id
1 'polypeptide(L)'
;MHTLYWFTRDLRLHDNAALLAASRSDALLCLYVVDPQWFRMGAMQSKAMGSHRWRFLWQSLMALERNLRAMGQRLHIAFDNPASVIPELVKAHGIGRVVRSRLPGTVEGDQWRALKDALPETAFQQFETLSLFPESALPMPLNELPVTFSQFRKQIEKKSDTNTDLLRIRTLTALPPAPGFPDDNRGECPAIDEPVHPLRFIGGEEAGLDQLQDYLFTNHHIDRYKETRNALDDWDSSSKLSPWLANGSLSAREVAARIAEYEHTVTRNDSTYWLWFELLWREYFHWYALKHGANLFRRDGVQRKRQQATFYGHRFKAWCEGNTEYPLVNAAMNQLRETGYISNRARQIVASCLVNELELDWRYGAAWFEQQLIDYDVASNYGNWQYVAGVGADPRGGRHFNLEKQARQFDPCGTFVDRWEGESDQPVGNHTVDAADWPL
;
A
#
# COMPACT_ATOMS: atom_id res chain seq x y z
N MET A 1 -6.21 20.96 26.69
CA MET A 1 -5.73 19.57 26.68
C MET A 1 -4.65 19.39 25.63
N HIS A 2 -3.52 18.77 25.99
CA HIS A 2 -2.44 18.41 25.05
C HIS A 2 -2.81 17.15 24.26
N THR A 3 -2.53 17.14 22.96
CA THR A 3 -2.83 16.03 22.05
C THR A 3 -1.58 15.53 21.36
N LEU A 4 -1.41 14.22 21.26
CA LEU A 4 -0.43 13.57 20.40
C LEU A 4 -1.14 13.07 19.15
N TYR A 5 -0.66 13.47 17.98
CA TYR A 5 -1.10 12.93 16.71
C TYR A 5 -0.04 12.00 16.15
N TRP A 6 -0.40 10.72 16.05
CA TRP A 6 0.47 9.66 15.56
C TRP A 6 0.21 9.45 14.06
N PHE A 7 1.10 10.02 13.24
CA PHE A 7 1.15 9.77 11.81
C PHE A 7 1.57 8.33 11.54
N THR A 8 0.93 7.74 10.54
CA THR A 8 1.14 6.35 10.10
C THR A 8 1.16 6.28 8.57
N ARG A 9 0.02 6.00 7.92
CA ARG A 9 -0.13 5.95 6.46
C ARG A 9 -0.94 7.12 5.93
N ASP A 10 -0.79 8.27 6.56
CA ASP A 10 -1.55 9.52 6.35
C ASP A 10 -0.58 10.72 6.30
N LEU A 11 0.54 10.56 5.59
CA LEU A 11 1.67 11.50 5.55
C LEU A 11 1.39 12.75 4.68
N ARG A 12 0.33 13.48 5.01
CA ARG A 12 -0.15 14.66 4.29
C ARG A 12 -0.91 15.63 5.22
N LEU A 13 -1.05 16.87 4.77
CA LEU A 13 -1.88 17.88 5.41
C LEU A 13 -3.26 18.02 4.75
N HIS A 14 -3.35 17.85 3.41
CA HIS A 14 -4.63 17.91 2.71
C HIS A 14 -5.54 16.75 3.11
N ASP A 15 -6.85 17.01 3.17
CA ASP A 15 -7.87 16.00 3.38
C ASP A 15 -7.59 15.00 4.53
N ASN A 16 -7.12 15.52 5.67
CA ASN A 16 -6.73 14.72 6.82
C ASN A 16 -7.66 14.95 8.02
N ALA A 17 -8.65 14.04 8.17
CA ALA A 17 -9.66 14.10 9.24
C ALA A 17 -9.05 13.96 10.64
N ALA A 18 -8.07 13.06 10.77
CA ALA A 18 -7.42 12.78 12.04
C ALA A 18 -6.61 14.00 12.51
N LEU A 19 -5.84 14.61 11.61
CA LEU A 19 -5.09 15.84 11.89
C LEU A 19 -6.03 17.01 12.22
N LEU A 20 -7.13 17.19 11.48
CA LEU A 20 -8.13 18.23 11.78
C LEU A 20 -8.75 18.05 13.17
N ALA A 21 -8.99 16.81 13.60
CA ALA A 21 -9.48 16.56 14.94
C ALA A 21 -8.40 16.82 16.01
N ALA A 22 -7.15 16.43 15.73
CA ALA A 22 -6.02 16.63 16.62
C ALA A 22 -5.66 18.12 16.80
N SER A 23 -5.81 18.93 15.75
CA SER A 23 -5.55 20.37 15.78
C SER A 23 -6.51 21.16 16.68
N ARG A 24 -7.64 20.57 17.08
CA ARG A 24 -8.54 21.13 18.11
C ARG A 24 -7.99 20.81 19.50
N SER A 25 -6.84 21.38 19.83
CA SER A 25 -6.12 21.19 21.10
C SER A 25 -5.36 22.46 21.50
N ASP A 26 -4.99 22.56 22.77
CA ASP A 26 -4.17 23.70 23.25
C ASP A 26 -2.71 23.55 22.82
N ALA A 27 -2.24 22.30 22.74
CA ALA A 27 -0.92 21.94 22.25
C ALA A 27 -0.97 20.61 21.50
N LEU A 28 -0.19 20.50 20.44
CA LEU A 28 -0.16 19.34 19.52
C LEU A 28 1.28 18.82 19.37
N LEU A 29 1.47 17.52 19.60
CA LEU A 29 2.71 16.82 19.30
C LEU A 29 2.51 15.90 18.09
N CYS A 30 3.20 16.16 16.99
CA CYS A 30 3.17 15.32 15.79
C CYS A 30 4.27 14.26 15.87
N LEU A 31 3.89 12.99 15.88
CA LEU A 31 4.78 11.85 16.03
C LEU A 31 4.71 10.92 14.80
N TYR A 32 5.87 10.45 14.35
CA TYR A 32 6.01 9.24 13.54
C TYR A 32 6.96 8.27 14.24
N VAL A 33 6.65 6.98 14.23
CA VAL A 33 7.51 5.95 14.84
C VAL A 33 7.99 5.00 13.75
N VAL A 34 9.30 4.91 13.58
CA VAL A 34 9.99 3.92 12.73
C VAL A 34 10.32 2.73 13.62
N ASP A 35 9.62 1.61 13.41
CA ASP A 35 9.82 0.41 14.22
C ASP A 35 11.04 -0.39 13.73
N PRO A 36 12.07 -0.63 14.58
CA PRO A 36 13.24 -1.43 14.21
C PRO A 36 12.91 -2.85 13.72
N GLN A 37 11.75 -3.41 14.10
CA GLN A 37 11.32 -4.73 13.66
C GLN A 37 11.07 -4.78 12.15
N TRP A 38 10.75 -3.65 11.50
CA TRP A 38 10.49 -3.61 10.06
C TRP A 38 11.66 -4.10 9.21
N PHE A 39 12.88 -3.90 9.70
CA PHE A 39 14.11 -4.21 9.00
C PHE A 39 14.67 -5.61 9.30
N ARG A 40 14.01 -6.36 10.21
CA ARG A 40 14.39 -7.73 10.57
C ARG A 40 13.76 -8.74 9.63
N MET A 41 14.44 -9.87 9.44
CA MET A 41 13.91 -10.98 8.65
C MET A 41 12.71 -11.60 9.36
N GLY A 42 11.57 -11.67 8.67
CA GLY A 42 10.35 -12.29 9.18
C GLY A 42 10.26 -13.78 8.89
N ALA A 43 9.17 -14.40 9.36
CA ALA A 43 8.92 -15.85 9.23
C ALA A 43 8.77 -16.35 7.77
N MET A 44 8.43 -15.46 6.83
CA MET A 44 8.25 -15.78 5.40
C MET A 44 9.49 -15.42 4.57
N GLN A 45 10.69 -15.46 5.16
CA GLN A 45 11.97 -15.14 4.52
C GLN A 45 12.00 -13.76 3.82
N SER A 46 11.24 -12.80 4.36
CA SER A 46 11.20 -11.43 3.88
C SER A 46 11.10 -10.45 5.06
N LYS A 47 11.63 -9.25 4.86
CA LYS A 47 11.51 -8.11 5.79
C LYS A 47 10.20 -7.38 5.56
N ALA A 48 9.66 -6.74 6.59
CA ALA A 48 8.47 -5.89 6.44
C ALA A 48 8.77 -4.52 5.83
N MET A 49 10.04 -4.14 5.64
CA MET A 49 10.46 -2.92 4.95
C MET A 49 11.74 -3.18 4.14
N GLY A 50 11.66 -3.01 2.82
CA GLY A 50 12.83 -2.99 1.93
C GLY A 50 13.35 -1.57 1.68
N SER A 51 14.51 -1.48 1.02
CA SER A 51 15.22 -0.22 0.76
C SER A 51 14.41 0.75 -0.12
N HIS A 52 13.69 0.25 -1.13
CA HIS A 52 12.87 1.07 -2.03
C HIS A 52 11.77 1.83 -1.28
N ARG A 53 10.97 1.11 -0.49
CA ARG A 53 9.90 1.75 0.29
C ARG A 53 10.47 2.57 1.45
N TRP A 54 11.58 2.15 2.05
CA TRP A 54 12.26 2.94 3.09
C TRP A 54 12.69 4.32 2.56
N ARG A 55 13.34 4.37 1.39
CA ARG A 55 13.72 5.62 0.71
C ARG A 55 12.52 6.51 0.45
N PHE A 56 11.46 5.96 -0.14
CA PHE A 56 10.25 6.71 -0.45
C PHE A 56 9.56 7.23 0.81
N LEU A 57 9.46 6.40 1.85
CA LEU A 57 8.91 6.78 3.14
C LEU A 57 9.72 7.94 3.75
N TRP A 58 11.05 7.85 3.76
CA TRP A 58 11.89 8.91 4.31
C TRP A 58 11.70 10.23 3.57
N GLN A 59 11.67 10.21 2.24
CA GLN A 59 11.36 11.39 1.43
C GLN A 59 9.98 11.99 1.81
N SER A 60 8.96 11.15 1.96
CA SER A 60 7.63 11.56 2.43
C SER A 60 7.66 12.17 3.84
N LEU A 61 8.42 11.61 4.77
CA LEU A 61 8.56 12.14 6.14
C LEU A 61 9.27 13.50 6.13
N MET A 62 10.30 13.67 5.32
CA MET A 62 11.01 14.94 5.19
C MET A 62 10.12 16.01 4.52
N ALA A 63 9.34 15.65 3.51
CA ALA A 63 8.34 16.54 2.93
C ALA A 63 7.29 16.96 3.96
N LEU A 64 6.77 16.01 4.75
CA LEU A 64 5.80 16.28 5.80
C LEU A 64 6.39 17.19 6.91
N GLU A 65 7.64 16.98 7.31
CA GLU A 65 8.32 17.85 8.27
C GLU A 65 8.41 19.29 7.78
N ARG A 66 8.79 19.50 6.51
CA ARG A 66 8.82 20.84 5.90
C ARG A 66 7.44 21.49 5.88
N ASN A 67 6.40 20.73 5.51
CA ASN A 67 5.02 21.22 5.46
C ASN A 67 4.50 21.60 6.86
N LEU A 68 4.81 20.79 7.88
CA LEU A 68 4.47 21.08 9.27
C LEU A 68 5.23 22.31 9.80
N ARG A 69 6.51 22.46 9.43
CA ARG A 69 7.34 23.61 9.81
C ARG A 69 6.76 24.92 9.30
N ALA A 70 6.24 24.93 8.08
CA ALA A 70 5.54 26.09 7.53
C ALA A 70 4.28 26.48 8.33
N MET A 71 3.68 25.53 9.07
CA MET A 71 2.54 25.76 9.97
C MET A 71 2.95 26.00 11.43
N GLY A 72 4.23 26.23 11.71
CA GLY A 72 4.75 26.46 13.07
C GLY A 72 4.85 25.19 13.93
N GLN A 73 4.83 24.00 13.31
CA GLN A 73 4.87 22.70 13.98
C GLN A 73 6.10 21.89 13.53
N ARG A 74 6.46 20.80 14.22
CA ARG A 74 7.51 19.88 13.78
C ARG A 74 7.03 18.45 13.79
N LEU A 75 7.59 17.62 12.92
CA LEU A 75 7.45 16.18 12.99
C LEU A 75 8.55 15.60 13.88
N HIS A 76 8.17 15.00 15.01
CA HIS A 76 9.07 14.15 15.77
C HIS A 76 9.06 12.74 15.18
N ILE A 77 10.21 12.25 14.75
CA ILE A 77 10.37 10.89 14.24
C ILE A 77 11.19 10.13 15.26
N ALA A 78 10.63 9.07 15.83
CA ALA A 78 11.30 8.21 16.80
C ALA A 78 11.68 6.87 16.14
N PHE A 79 12.86 6.34 16.45
CA PHE A 79 13.29 5.00 16.05
C PHE A 79 13.23 4.04 17.24
N ASP A 80 12.05 3.46 17.50
CA ASP A 80 11.85 2.44 18.55
C ASP A 80 10.45 1.81 18.38
N ASN A 81 10.04 0.96 19.32
CA ASN A 81 8.70 0.38 19.38
C ASN A 81 7.65 1.43 19.79
N PRO A 82 6.54 1.59 19.04
CA PRO A 82 5.44 2.48 19.42
C PRO A 82 4.90 2.24 20.85
N ALA A 83 4.93 0.98 21.32
CA ALA A 83 4.50 0.60 22.66
C ALA A 83 5.40 1.14 23.79
N SER A 84 6.62 1.58 23.48
CA SER A 84 7.53 2.25 24.42
C SER A 84 7.44 3.77 24.28
N VAL A 85 7.56 4.26 23.04
CA VAL A 85 7.65 5.69 22.72
C VAL A 85 6.39 6.46 23.13
N ILE A 86 5.21 5.94 22.78
CA ILE A 86 3.96 6.67 23.00
C ILE A 86 3.67 6.84 24.51
N PRO A 87 3.77 5.79 25.37
CA PRO A 87 3.63 5.97 26.81
C PRO A 87 4.63 6.94 27.44
N GLU A 88 5.89 6.91 26.99
CA GLU A 88 6.91 7.84 27.46
C GLU A 88 6.53 9.30 27.14
N LEU A 89 6.18 9.60 25.89
CA LEU A 89 5.77 10.93 25.46
C LEU A 89 4.48 11.40 26.15
N VAL A 90 3.53 10.48 26.36
CA VAL A 90 2.28 10.78 27.06
C VAL A 90 2.55 11.27 28.47
N LYS A 91 3.45 10.59 29.20
CA LYS A 91 3.85 10.97 30.56
C LYS A 91 4.68 12.25 30.57
N ALA A 92 5.68 12.36 29.69
CA ALA A 92 6.62 13.48 29.65
C ALA A 92 5.95 14.82 29.32
N HIS A 93 4.95 14.82 28.43
CA HIS A 93 4.28 16.03 27.96
C HIS A 93 2.84 16.20 28.47
N GLY A 94 2.39 15.36 29.41
CA GLY A 94 1.03 15.43 29.96
C GLY A 94 -0.05 15.32 28.87
N ILE A 95 0.12 14.41 27.92
CA ILE A 95 -0.83 14.21 26.81
C ILE A 95 -2.12 13.60 27.36
N GLY A 96 -3.23 14.30 27.21
CA GLY A 96 -4.56 13.79 27.58
C GLY A 96 -5.28 13.05 26.47
N ARG A 97 -4.79 13.15 25.22
CA ARG A 97 -5.43 12.56 24.04
C ARG A 97 -4.43 12.10 22.98
N VAL A 98 -4.60 10.88 22.48
CA VAL A 98 -3.88 10.32 21.34
C VAL A 98 -4.83 10.14 20.16
N VAL A 99 -4.46 10.69 19.01
CA VAL A 99 -5.24 10.63 17.76
C VAL A 99 -4.41 9.94 16.68
N ARG A 100 -5.05 9.11 15.84
CA ARG A 100 -4.45 8.56 14.62
C ARG A 100 -5.50 8.28 13.54
N SER A 101 -5.07 7.93 12.33
CA SER A 101 -5.97 7.30 11.35
C SER A 101 -6.21 5.82 11.65
N ARG A 102 -7.41 5.32 11.28
CA ARG A 102 -7.77 3.90 11.38
C ARG A 102 -7.06 3.11 10.26
N LEU A 103 -6.29 2.09 10.65
CA LEU A 103 -5.53 1.22 9.74
C LEU A 103 -6.22 -0.15 9.59
N PRO A 104 -6.12 -0.79 8.41
CA PRO A 104 -6.76 -2.08 8.15
C PRO A 104 -5.92 -3.30 8.59
N GLY A 105 -4.66 -3.11 8.96
CA GLY A 105 -3.76 -4.20 9.36
C GLY A 105 -3.96 -4.67 10.80
N THR A 106 -3.63 -5.94 11.06
CA THR A 106 -3.83 -6.55 12.39
C THR A 106 -2.76 -6.16 13.38
N VAL A 107 -1.50 -6.06 12.95
CA VAL A 107 -0.39 -5.63 13.83
C VAL A 107 -0.66 -4.23 14.36
N GLU A 108 -1.09 -3.32 13.48
CA GLU A 108 -1.40 -1.93 13.83
C GLU A 108 -2.69 -1.81 14.68
N GLY A 109 -3.60 -2.78 14.55
CA GLY A 109 -4.76 -2.95 15.42
C GLY A 109 -4.38 -3.43 16.82
N ASP A 110 -3.45 -4.37 16.92
CA ASP A 110 -2.97 -4.95 18.19
C ASP A 110 -2.15 -3.92 18.98
N GLN A 111 -1.25 -3.19 18.31
CA GLN A 111 -0.51 -2.08 18.90
C GLN A 111 -1.44 -1.04 19.55
N TRP A 112 -2.54 -0.70 18.89
CA TRP A 112 -3.51 0.28 19.41
C TRP A 112 -4.27 -0.21 20.62
N ARG A 113 -4.64 -1.49 20.65
CA ARG A 113 -5.29 -2.10 21.82
C ARG A 113 -4.33 -2.13 23.00
N ALA A 114 -3.09 -2.57 22.77
CA ALA A 114 -2.06 -2.59 23.80
C ALA A 114 -1.78 -1.18 24.38
N LEU A 115 -1.72 -0.15 23.53
CA LEU A 115 -1.54 1.24 23.99
C LEU A 115 -2.72 1.75 24.84
N LYS A 116 -3.96 1.42 24.45
CA LYS A 116 -5.15 1.75 25.24
C LYS A 116 -5.13 1.08 26.61
N ASP A 117 -4.74 -0.19 26.66
CA ASP A 117 -4.65 -0.96 27.90
C ASP A 117 -3.53 -0.41 28.81
N ALA A 118 -2.42 0.05 28.23
CA ALA A 118 -1.30 0.64 28.97
C ALA A 118 -1.55 2.08 29.47
N LEU A 119 -2.50 2.81 28.87
CA LEU A 119 -2.75 4.23 29.14
C LEU A 119 -4.25 4.53 29.36
N PRO A 120 -4.88 3.97 30.41
CA PRO A 120 -6.33 4.05 30.61
C PRO A 120 -6.86 5.48 30.84
N GLU A 121 -6.02 6.38 31.37
CA GLU A 121 -6.37 7.79 31.64
C GLU A 121 -6.26 8.68 30.39
N THR A 122 -5.79 8.15 29.26
CA THR A 122 -5.60 8.91 28.02
C THR A 122 -6.75 8.64 27.05
N ALA A 123 -7.32 9.69 26.44
CA ALA A 123 -8.36 9.52 25.43
C ALA A 123 -7.76 9.06 24.08
N PHE A 124 -8.16 7.88 23.59
CA PHE A 124 -7.72 7.34 22.30
C PHE A 124 -8.79 7.46 21.22
N GLN A 125 -8.47 8.18 20.13
CA GLN A 125 -9.40 8.42 19.01
C GLN A 125 -8.79 7.99 17.67
N GLN A 126 -9.61 7.40 16.80
CA GLN A 126 -9.22 7.03 15.45
C GLN A 126 -10.21 7.55 14.42
N PHE A 127 -9.71 7.95 13.25
CA PHE A 127 -10.53 8.53 12.17
C PHE A 127 -10.28 7.83 10.83
N GLU A 128 -11.30 7.77 9.98
CA GLU A 128 -11.22 7.18 8.64
C GLU A 128 -10.67 8.21 7.66
N THR A 129 -9.37 8.09 7.37
CA THR A 129 -8.62 9.07 6.55
C THR A 129 -8.08 8.45 5.27
N LEU A 130 -8.04 7.12 5.18
CA LEU A 130 -7.40 6.37 4.10
C LEU A 130 -8.38 5.91 3.01
N SER A 131 -9.65 5.75 3.37
CA SER A 131 -10.73 5.28 2.50
C SER A 131 -11.40 6.43 1.74
N LEU A 132 -12.01 6.08 0.60
CA LEU A 132 -12.88 6.97 -0.18
C LEU A 132 -14.12 7.37 0.61
N PHE A 133 -14.73 6.39 1.27
CA PHE A 133 -15.95 6.57 2.04
C PHE A 133 -15.66 6.32 3.52
N PRO A 134 -16.28 7.03 4.47
CA PRO A 134 -16.32 6.55 5.85
C PRO A 134 -17.22 5.31 5.95
N GLU A 135 -17.04 4.48 6.99
CA GLU A 135 -17.83 3.26 7.24
C GLU A 135 -19.33 3.61 7.31
N SER A 136 -19.67 4.74 7.92
CA SER A 136 -21.06 5.24 8.01
C SER A 136 -21.67 5.62 6.66
N ALA A 137 -20.85 5.88 5.64
CA ALA A 137 -21.31 6.17 4.28
C ALA A 137 -21.43 4.92 3.40
N LEU A 138 -21.00 3.74 3.86
CA LEU A 138 -21.21 2.51 3.11
C LEU A 138 -22.73 2.20 2.95
N PRO A 139 -23.14 1.60 1.82
CA PRO A 139 -24.54 1.19 1.61
C PRO A 139 -24.92 -0.07 2.39
N MET A 140 -23.95 -0.70 3.04
CA MET A 140 -24.10 -1.92 3.83
C MET A 140 -23.29 -1.79 5.13
N PRO A 141 -23.66 -2.49 6.21
CA PRO A 141 -22.80 -2.64 7.36
C PRO A 141 -21.57 -3.51 6.99
N LEU A 142 -20.44 -3.29 7.67
CA LEU A 142 -19.16 -3.91 7.32
C LEU A 142 -19.20 -5.45 7.40
N ASN A 143 -19.93 -6.02 8.35
CA ASN A 143 -20.11 -7.48 8.47
C ASN A 143 -20.78 -8.08 7.21
N GLU A 144 -21.61 -7.31 6.51
CA GLU A 144 -22.32 -7.69 5.29
C GLU A 144 -21.58 -7.27 4.01
N LEU A 145 -20.30 -6.86 4.10
CA LEU A 145 -19.51 -6.51 2.92
C LEU A 145 -19.58 -7.63 1.86
N PRO A 146 -19.94 -7.32 0.60
CA PRO A 146 -20.12 -8.33 -0.43
C PRO A 146 -18.88 -9.18 -0.67
N VAL A 147 -19.11 -10.46 -0.98
CA VAL A 147 -18.04 -11.43 -1.23
C VAL A 147 -17.30 -11.12 -2.54
N THR A 148 -17.92 -10.41 -3.47
CA THR A 148 -17.30 -10.04 -4.75
C THR A 148 -17.23 -8.53 -4.92
N PHE A 149 -16.14 -8.06 -5.51
CA PHE A 149 -15.98 -6.66 -5.89
C PHE A 149 -17.12 -6.14 -6.78
N SER A 150 -17.57 -6.95 -7.75
CA SER A 150 -18.65 -6.54 -8.66
C SER A 150 -19.96 -6.22 -7.94
N GLN A 151 -20.27 -6.95 -6.86
CA GLN A 151 -21.43 -6.67 -6.01
C GLN A 151 -21.20 -5.41 -5.16
N PHE A 152 -20.01 -5.27 -4.56
CA PHE A 152 -19.63 -4.07 -3.82
C PHE A 152 -19.75 -2.80 -4.67
N ARG A 153 -19.11 -2.79 -5.85
CA ARG A 153 -19.17 -1.68 -6.81
C ARG A 153 -20.60 -1.28 -7.15
N LYS A 154 -21.44 -2.25 -7.54
CA LYS A 154 -22.85 -1.98 -7.90
C LYS A 154 -23.64 -1.34 -6.77
N GLN A 155 -23.39 -1.74 -5.51
CA GLN A 155 -24.05 -1.14 -4.36
C GLN A 155 -23.56 0.29 -4.08
N ILE A 156 -22.26 0.54 -4.21
CA ILE A 156 -21.66 1.87 -4.06
C ILE A 156 -22.18 2.83 -5.14
N GLU A 157 -22.11 2.43 -6.41
CA GLU A 157 -22.54 3.27 -7.54
C GLU A 157 -24.03 3.64 -7.42
N LYS A 158 -24.89 2.68 -7.05
CA LYS A 158 -26.32 2.94 -6.84
C LYS A 158 -26.60 3.98 -5.74
N LYS A 159 -25.75 4.08 -4.71
CA LYS A 159 -25.87 5.07 -3.63
C LYS A 159 -25.21 6.40 -3.98
N SER A 160 -24.09 6.36 -4.71
CA SER A 160 -23.33 7.56 -5.08
C SER A 160 -24.11 8.50 -6.02
N ASP A 161 -25.01 7.97 -6.83
CA ASP A 161 -25.95 8.77 -7.64
C ASP A 161 -26.86 9.70 -6.79
N THR A 162 -26.88 9.55 -5.47
CA THR A 162 -27.68 10.35 -4.53
C THR A 162 -26.88 11.25 -3.59
N ASN A 163 -25.54 11.21 -3.58
CA ASN A 163 -24.71 12.02 -2.66
C ASN A 163 -23.40 12.44 -3.36
N THR A 164 -23.43 13.58 -4.03
CA THR A 164 -22.27 14.14 -4.77
C THR A 164 -21.38 15.04 -3.92
N ASP A 165 -21.66 15.21 -2.63
CA ASP A 165 -20.80 15.98 -1.74
C ASP A 165 -19.73 15.06 -1.14
N LEU A 166 -18.66 14.81 -1.90
CA LEU A 166 -17.42 14.30 -1.34
C LEU A 166 -17.02 15.23 -0.20
N LEU A 167 -16.98 14.71 1.03
CA LEU A 167 -16.63 15.47 2.24
C LEU A 167 -15.24 16.08 2.09
N ARG A 168 -15.17 17.32 1.61
CA ARG A 168 -13.92 18.09 1.55
C ARG A 168 -13.59 18.57 2.95
N ILE A 169 -12.55 17.99 3.52
CA ILE A 169 -12.02 18.41 4.80
C ILE A 169 -11.28 19.73 4.59
N ARG A 170 -11.60 20.72 5.42
CA ARG A 170 -10.99 22.05 5.35
C ARG A 170 -9.47 21.97 5.50
N THR A 171 -8.75 22.60 4.59
CA THR A 171 -7.29 22.77 4.69
C THR A 171 -6.97 23.59 5.93
N LEU A 172 -6.07 23.06 6.77
CA LEU A 172 -5.58 23.74 7.95
C LEU A 172 -4.64 24.87 7.54
N THR A 173 -4.81 26.04 8.14
CA THR A 173 -3.95 27.21 7.91
C THR A 173 -2.94 27.45 9.04
N ALA A 174 -3.16 26.81 10.19
CA ALA A 174 -2.29 26.86 11.35
C ALA A 174 -2.50 25.61 12.21
N LEU A 175 -1.47 25.23 12.99
CA LEU A 175 -1.52 24.16 13.97
C LEU A 175 -1.22 24.69 15.37
N PRO A 176 -1.75 24.07 16.44
CA PRO A 176 -1.37 24.39 17.80
C PRO A 176 0.14 24.22 18.02
N PRO A 177 0.75 24.96 18.96
CA PRO A 177 2.16 24.80 19.29
C PRO A 177 2.46 23.43 19.89
N ALA A 178 3.73 23.00 19.80
CA ALA A 178 4.18 21.79 20.48
C ALA A 178 4.22 22.00 22.01
N PRO A 179 3.82 20.99 22.82
CA PRO A 179 3.99 21.05 24.28
C PRO A 179 5.46 20.96 24.72
N GLY A 180 6.35 20.62 23.79
CA GLY A 180 7.80 20.48 23.96
C GLY A 180 8.40 19.77 22.73
N PHE A 181 9.72 19.67 22.68
CA PHE A 181 10.42 18.91 21.66
C PHE A 181 11.04 17.67 22.31
N PRO A 182 10.63 16.46 21.91
CA PRO A 182 11.25 15.23 22.41
C PRO A 182 12.69 15.06 21.90
N ASP A 183 13.43 14.17 22.55
CA ASP A 183 14.80 13.81 22.15
C ASP A 183 14.84 13.21 20.73
N ASP A 184 15.87 13.57 19.97
CA ASP A 184 16.00 13.19 18.57
C ASP A 184 16.92 11.96 18.42
N ASN A 185 16.32 10.78 18.18
CA ASN A 185 17.06 9.56 17.86
C ASN A 185 16.98 9.16 16.38
N ARG A 186 16.60 10.09 15.49
CA ARG A 186 16.49 9.82 14.04
C ARG A 186 17.78 9.31 13.41
N GLY A 187 18.93 9.67 13.97
CA GLY A 187 20.25 9.20 13.53
C GLY A 187 20.47 7.69 13.67
N GLU A 188 19.61 6.99 14.42
CA GLU A 188 19.65 5.53 14.57
C GLU A 188 18.90 4.79 13.45
N CYS A 189 18.13 5.51 12.62
CA CYS A 189 17.42 4.89 11.51
C CYS A 189 18.41 4.29 10.49
N PRO A 190 18.06 3.18 9.82
CA PRO A 190 18.90 2.60 8.77
C PRO A 190 19.23 3.61 7.68
N ALA A 191 20.45 3.51 7.14
CA ALA A 191 20.89 4.32 6.01
C ALA A 191 19.95 4.16 4.81
N ILE A 192 19.88 5.21 3.99
CA ILE A 192 19.07 5.23 2.78
C ILE A 192 20.00 4.93 1.61
N ASP A 193 19.84 3.77 1.01
CA ASP A 193 20.62 3.39 -0.15
C ASP A 193 20.26 4.27 -1.35
N GLU A 194 21.22 4.53 -2.25
CA GLU A 194 20.93 5.13 -3.55
C GLU A 194 20.24 4.11 -4.47
N PRO A 195 19.33 4.54 -5.36
CA PRO A 195 18.70 3.63 -6.29
C PRO A 195 19.69 3.19 -7.37
N VAL A 196 19.64 1.91 -7.74
CA VAL A 196 20.49 1.35 -8.82
C VAL A 196 20.08 1.94 -10.17
N HIS A 197 18.78 2.18 -10.38
CA HIS A 197 18.22 2.80 -11.57
C HIS A 197 17.58 4.15 -11.24
N PRO A 198 17.56 5.12 -12.17
CA PRO A 198 16.84 6.37 -11.97
C PRO A 198 15.36 6.11 -11.68
N LEU A 199 14.93 6.44 -10.46
CA LEU A 199 13.53 6.34 -10.05
C LEU A 199 12.84 7.68 -10.29
N ARG A 200 11.69 7.65 -10.97
CA ARG A 200 10.81 8.81 -11.10
C ARG A 200 9.96 9.04 -9.84
N PHE A 201 9.90 8.06 -8.94
CA PHE A 201 9.15 8.17 -7.69
C PHE A 201 9.91 9.01 -6.67
N ILE A 202 9.30 10.11 -6.25
CA ILE A 202 9.77 10.98 -5.18
C ILE A 202 8.70 11.01 -4.09
N GLY A 203 9.07 10.64 -2.86
CA GLY A 203 8.15 10.67 -1.72
C GLY A 203 7.76 12.09 -1.32
N GLY A 204 6.51 12.26 -0.90
CA GLY A 204 5.99 13.53 -0.40
C GLY A 204 4.61 13.87 -0.94
N GLU A 205 3.88 14.68 -0.18
CA GLU A 205 2.55 15.18 -0.54
C GLU A 205 2.57 15.98 -1.84
N GLU A 206 3.52 16.92 -1.97
CA GLU A 206 3.68 17.77 -3.16
C GLU A 206 3.91 16.93 -4.43
N ALA A 207 4.88 16.01 -4.39
CA ALA A 207 5.18 15.13 -5.52
C ALA A 207 3.98 14.25 -5.94
N GLY A 208 3.15 13.82 -4.98
CA GLY A 208 1.93 13.05 -5.28
C GLY A 208 0.85 13.90 -5.94
N LEU A 209 0.71 15.16 -5.52
CA LEU A 209 -0.22 16.12 -6.12
C LEU A 209 0.25 16.53 -7.52
N ASP A 210 1.55 16.73 -7.71
CA ASP A 210 2.16 17.05 -9.01
C ASP A 210 1.94 15.89 -10.00
N GLN A 211 2.21 14.65 -9.59
CA GLN A 211 1.93 13.48 -10.44
C GLN A 211 0.45 13.36 -10.81
N LEU A 212 -0.47 13.66 -9.88
CA LEU A 212 -1.90 13.67 -10.14
C LEU A 212 -2.27 14.78 -11.15
N GLN A 213 -1.73 15.98 -10.96
CA GLN A 213 -1.92 17.11 -11.86
C GLN A 213 -1.40 16.80 -13.26
N ASP A 214 -0.20 16.24 -13.36
CA ASP A 214 0.46 15.94 -14.63
C ASP A 214 -0.25 14.84 -15.41
N TYR A 215 -0.66 13.77 -14.71
CA TYR A 215 -1.34 12.65 -15.36
C TYR A 215 -2.75 13.03 -15.84
N LEU A 216 -3.48 13.85 -15.07
CA LEU A 216 -4.84 14.24 -15.42
C LEU A 216 -4.89 15.44 -16.36
N PHE A 217 -4.28 16.56 -15.99
CA PHE A 217 -4.55 17.86 -16.62
C PHE A 217 -3.40 18.39 -17.48
N THR A 218 -2.14 18.09 -17.15
CA THR A 218 -1.02 18.55 -17.99
C THR A 218 -0.93 17.72 -19.27
N ASN A 219 -0.97 16.38 -19.14
CA ASN A 219 -0.74 15.47 -20.25
C ASN A 219 -2.00 14.75 -20.75
N HIS A 220 -3.13 14.88 -20.04
CA HIS A 220 -4.40 14.25 -20.41
C HIS A 220 -4.32 12.70 -20.58
N HIS A 221 -3.38 12.04 -19.89
CA HIS A 221 -3.16 10.59 -20.02
C HIS A 221 -4.34 9.76 -19.51
N ILE A 222 -5.18 10.32 -18.62
CA ILE A 222 -6.42 9.68 -18.18
C ILE A 222 -7.36 9.35 -19.35
N ASP A 223 -7.33 10.11 -20.45
CA ASP A 223 -8.21 9.90 -21.61
C ASP A 223 -8.05 8.51 -22.23
N ARG A 224 -6.87 7.89 -22.07
CA ARG A 224 -6.51 6.60 -22.64
C ARG A 224 -6.19 5.53 -21.59
N TYR A 225 -6.51 5.79 -20.33
CA TYR A 225 -6.12 4.92 -19.21
C TYR A 225 -6.58 3.47 -19.38
N LYS A 226 -7.82 3.23 -19.84
CA LYS A 226 -8.36 1.87 -19.99
C LYS A 226 -7.60 1.09 -21.06
N GLU A 227 -7.18 1.77 -22.12
CA GLU A 227 -6.42 1.18 -23.23
C GLU A 227 -4.98 0.86 -22.82
N THR A 228 -4.33 1.75 -22.05
CA THR A 228 -2.89 1.66 -21.78
C THR A 228 -2.52 0.89 -20.51
N ARG A 229 -3.40 0.83 -19.50
CA ARG A 229 -3.10 0.32 -18.14
C ARG A 229 -2.51 -1.09 -18.02
N ASN A 230 -2.53 -1.90 -19.09
CA ASN A 230 -1.95 -3.24 -19.10
C ASN A 230 -0.51 -3.29 -19.62
N ALA A 231 0.09 -2.16 -20.02
CA ALA A 231 1.49 -2.12 -20.41
C ALA A 231 2.41 -2.51 -19.24
N LEU A 232 3.56 -3.12 -19.57
CA LEU A 232 4.45 -3.70 -18.57
C LEU A 232 5.39 -2.66 -17.91
N ASP A 233 5.85 -1.66 -18.68
CA ASP A 233 7.02 -0.85 -18.30
C ASP A 233 6.95 0.63 -18.73
N ASP A 234 5.82 1.06 -19.28
CA ASP A 234 5.64 2.44 -19.70
C ASP A 234 5.14 3.31 -18.54
N TRP A 235 5.81 4.44 -18.28
CA TRP A 235 5.46 5.39 -17.22
C TRP A 235 4.08 6.00 -17.44
N ASP A 236 3.77 6.36 -18.69
CA ASP A 236 2.55 7.10 -19.03
C ASP A 236 1.33 6.19 -19.22
N SER A 237 1.57 4.88 -19.28
CA SER A 237 0.51 3.89 -19.43
C SER A 237 -0.49 3.80 -18.28
N SER A 238 -0.14 4.32 -17.10
CA SER A 238 -1.02 4.32 -15.92
C SER A 238 -0.67 5.47 -14.99
N SER A 239 -1.56 5.79 -14.04
CA SER A 239 -1.43 6.98 -13.20
C SER A 239 -0.19 7.04 -12.30
N LYS A 240 0.41 5.88 -12.00
CA LYS A 240 1.54 5.72 -11.05
C LYS A 240 1.28 6.27 -9.64
N LEU A 241 0.04 6.53 -9.25
CA LEU A 241 -0.31 7.13 -7.95
C LEU A 241 -0.17 6.20 -6.74
N SER A 242 0.04 4.91 -6.95
CA SER A 242 -0.02 3.89 -5.90
C SER A 242 0.95 4.13 -4.72
N PRO A 243 2.21 4.60 -4.89
CA PRO A 243 3.10 4.80 -3.76
C PRO A 243 2.60 5.89 -2.79
N TRP A 244 2.14 7.02 -3.34
CA TRP A 244 1.58 8.12 -2.56
C TRP A 244 0.22 7.77 -1.92
N LEU A 245 -0.59 6.93 -2.57
CA LEU A 245 -1.84 6.41 -2.00
C LEU A 245 -1.60 5.39 -0.88
N ALA A 246 -0.47 4.67 -0.91
CA ALA A 246 -0.13 3.61 0.04
C ALA A 246 0.37 4.17 1.39
N ASN A 247 1.24 5.18 1.38
CA ASN A 247 1.66 5.89 2.60
C ASN A 247 0.81 7.12 2.93
N GLY A 248 -0.21 7.38 2.10
CA GLY A 248 -1.19 8.45 2.26
C GLY A 248 -0.65 9.86 2.13
N SER A 249 0.49 10.05 1.48
CA SER A 249 0.90 11.36 0.95
C SER A 249 -0.11 11.92 -0.06
N LEU A 250 -0.92 11.06 -0.68
CA LEU A 250 -2.06 11.47 -1.53
C LEU A 250 -3.36 10.86 -1.01
N SER A 251 -4.42 11.68 -0.89
CA SER A 251 -5.74 11.17 -0.52
C SER A 251 -6.46 10.52 -1.70
N ALA A 252 -7.10 9.37 -1.46
CA ALA A 252 -7.99 8.76 -2.44
C ALA A 252 -9.19 9.66 -2.78
N ARG A 253 -9.70 10.43 -1.82
CA ARG A 253 -10.81 11.38 -2.07
C ARG A 253 -10.36 12.56 -2.92
N GLU A 254 -9.11 12.99 -2.78
CA GLU A 254 -8.54 14.02 -3.65
C GLU A 254 -8.45 13.51 -5.09
N VAL A 255 -7.92 12.29 -5.30
CA VAL A 255 -7.90 11.68 -6.64
C VAL A 255 -9.31 11.58 -7.24
N ALA A 256 -10.29 11.11 -6.46
CA ALA A 256 -11.68 11.04 -6.89
C ALA A 256 -12.26 12.39 -7.29
N ALA A 257 -12.02 13.43 -6.48
CA ALA A 257 -12.49 14.79 -6.77
C ALA A 257 -11.83 15.36 -8.03
N ARG A 258 -10.53 15.13 -8.23
CA ARG A 258 -9.80 15.59 -9.44
C ARG A 258 -10.23 14.85 -10.70
N ILE A 259 -10.58 13.56 -10.61
CA ILE A 259 -11.21 12.83 -11.72
C ILE A 259 -12.57 13.44 -12.07
N ALA A 260 -13.42 13.69 -11.08
CA ALA A 260 -14.74 14.29 -11.30
C ALA A 260 -14.63 15.71 -11.90
N GLU A 261 -13.66 16.50 -11.44
CA GLU A 261 -13.37 17.81 -12.01
C GLU A 261 -12.88 17.71 -13.46
N TYR A 262 -12.01 16.76 -13.77
CA TYR A 262 -11.56 16.50 -15.15
C TYR A 262 -12.73 16.11 -16.07
N GLU A 263 -13.61 15.22 -15.59
CA GLU A 263 -14.82 14.82 -16.32
C GLU A 263 -15.79 15.97 -16.58
N HIS A 264 -15.83 16.95 -15.66
CA HIS A 264 -16.66 18.14 -15.81
C HIS A 264 -16.05 19.20 -16.74
N THR A 265 -14.73 19.36 -16.73
CA THR A 265 -14.02 20.48 -17.38
C THR A 265 -13.38 20.11 -18.72
N VAL A 266 -13.04 18.84 -18.93
CA VAL A 266 -12.32 18.38 -20.13
C VAL A 266 -13.12 17.33 -20.89
N THR A 267 -13.24 16.10 -20.37
CA THR A 267 -13.96 15.01 -21.04
C THR A 267 -14.31 13.89 -20.08
N ARG A 268 -15.43 13.21 -20.36
CA ARG A 268 -15.88 12.02 -19.64
C ARG A 268 -15.97 10.86 -20.62
N ASN A 269 -15.25 9.78 -20.34
CA ASN A 269 -15.25 8.59 -21.18
C ASN A 269 -15.04 7.31 -20.36
N ASP A 270 -14.90 6.17 -21.05
CA ASP A 270 -14.66 4.88 -20.41
C ASP A 270 -13.37 4.85 -19.58
N SER A 271 -12.34 5.59 -19.99
CA SER A 271 -11.02 5.62 -19.36
C SER A 271 -10.98 6.48 -18.10
N THR A 272 -11.68 7.62 -18.09
CA THR A 272 -11.86 8.44 -16.88
C THR A 272 -12.60 7.66 -15.80
N TYR A 273 -13.68 6.98 -16.18
CA TYR A 273 -14.39 6.05 -15.31
C TYR A 273 -13.50 4.89 -14.82
N TRP A 274 -12.64 4.35 -15.69
CA TRP A 274 -11.83 3.19 -15.33
C TRP A 274 -10.80 3.51 -14.23
N LEU A 275 -10.29 4.73 -14.15
CA LEU A 275 -9.40 5.10 -13.04
C LEU A 275 -10.16 5.13 -11.71
N TRP A 276 -11.38 5.67 -11.70
CA TRP A 276 -12.29 5.60 -10.55
C TRP A 276 -12.62 4.14 -10.16
N PHE A 277 -12.90 3.29 -11.15
CA PHE A 277 -13.16 1.87 -10.95
C PHE A 277 -12.00 1.15 -10.22
N GLU A 278 -10.75 1.52 -10.53
CA GLU A 278 -9.56 0.93 -9.88
C GLU A 278 -9.35 1.49 -8.47
N LEU A 279 -9.75 2.75 -8.19
CA LEU A 279 -9.82 3.26 -6.81
C LEU A 279 -10.86 2.49 -5.98
N LEU A 280 -11.98 2.08 -6.58
CA LEU A 280 -12.96 1.24 -5.89
C LEU A 280 -12.40 -0.15 -5.53
N TRP A 281 -11.45 -0.69 -6.29
CA TRP A 281 -10.76 -1.93 -5.92
C TRP A 281 -9.92 -1.75 -4.66
N ARG A 282 -9.17 -0.64 -4.57
CA ARG A 282 -8.44 -0.26 -3.35
C ARG A 282 -9.39 -0.12 -2.17
N GLU A 283 -10.52 0.55 -2.37
CA GLU A 283 -11.56 0.72 -1.35
C GLU A 283 -12.14 -0.63 -0.89
N TYR A 284 -12.47 -1.50 -1.84
CA TYR A 284 -12.98 -2.83 -1.54
C TYR A 284 -12.00 -3.62 -0.67
N PHE A 285 -10.72 -3.67 -1.06
CA PHE A 285 -9.73 -4.39 -0.29
C PHE A 285 -9.48 -3.78 1.09
N HIS A 286 -9.53 -2.45 1.24
CA HIS A 286 -9.44 -1.77 2.53
C HIS A 286 -10.51 -2.28 3.52
N TRP A 287 -11.78 -2.28 3.11
CA TRP A 287 -12.88 -2.79 3.93
C TRP A 287 -12.84 -4.30 4.11
N TYR A 288 -12.41 -5.03 3.08
CA TYR A 288 -12.22 -6.48 3.13
C TYR A 288 -11.19 -6.87 4.21
N ALA A 289 -10.07 -6.16 4.30
CA ALA A 289 -9.07 -6.36 5.32
C ALA A 289 -9.63 -6.08 6.73
N LEU A 290 -10.37 -4.99 6.92
CA LEU A 290 -11.03 -4.69 8.20
C LEU A 290 -12.06 -5.75 8.60
N LYS A 291 -12.85 -6.26 7.64
CA LYS A 291 -13.86 -7.31 7.89
C LYS A 291 -13.21 -8.63 8.30
N HIS A 292 -12.17 -9.05 7.59
CA HIS A 292 -11.62 -10.41 7.73
C HIS A 292 -10.48 -10.50 8.74
N GLY A 293 -9.84 -9.38 9.09
CA GLY A 293 -8.77 -9.30 10.08
C GLY A 293 -7.68 -10.33 9.84
N ALA A 294 -7.32 -11.08 10.88
CA ALA A 294 -6.25 -12.08 10.82
C ALA A 294 -6.48 -13.20 9.78
N ASN A 295 -7.72 -13.41 9.31
CA ASN A 295 -7.99 -14.39 8.25
C ASN A 295 -7.44 -13.94 6.89
N LEU A 296 -7.11 -12.66 6.70
CA LEU A 296 -6.44 -12.16 5.50
C LEU A 296 -5.03 -12.77 5.32
N PHE A 297 -4.38 -13.21 6.39
CA PHE A 297 -2.99 -13.70 6.36
C PHE A 297 -2.88 -15.23 6.50
N ARG A 298 -4.02 -15.92 6.65
CA ARG A 298 -4.04 -17.38 6.78
C ARG A 298 -3.77 -18.04 5.44
N ARG A 299 -3.02 -19.15 5.46
CA ARG A 299 -2.71 -19.96 4.27
C ARG A 299 -3.97 -20.29 3.45
N ASP A 300 -5.01 -20.74 4.13
CA ASP A 300 -6.26 -21.19 3.51
C ASP A 300 -7.21 -20.02 3.16
N GLY A 301 -6.73 -18.77 3.35
CA GLY A 301 -7.44 -17.51 3.10
C GLY A 301 -8.75 -17.35 3.85
N VAL A 302 -9.58 -16.40 3.41
CA VAL A 302 -10.90 -16.18 4.03
C VAL A 302 -11.89 -17.29 3.69
N GLN A 303 -11.70 -17.98 2.55
CA GLN A 303 -12.56 -19.09 2.13
C GLN A 303 -12.26 -20.39 2.88
N ARG A 304 -11.17 -20.46 3.65
CA ARG A 304 -10.69 -21.67 4.35
C ARG A 304 -10.53 -22.87 3.42
N LYS A 305 -10.15 -22.60 2.16
CA LYS A 305 -9.89 -23.62 1.16
C LYS A 305 -8.48 -24.17 1.38
N ARG A 306 -8.37 -25.45 1.69
CA ARG A 306 -7.08 -26.10 1.91
C ARG A 306 -6.27 -26.08 0.62
N GLN A 307 -5.11 -25.46 0.66
CA GLN A 307 -4.14 -25.48 -0.44
C GLN A 307 -3.11 -26.59 -0.20
N GLN A 308 -2.81 -27.36 -1.24
CA GLN A 308 -1.69 -28.30 -1.25
C GLN A 308 -0.43 -27.52 -1.67
N ALA A 309 0.04 -26.63 -0.79
CA ALA A 309 1.23 -25.83 -1.03
C ALA A 309 2.29 -26.14 0.02
N THR A 310 3.51 -26.37 -0.44
CA THR A 310 4.70 -26.61 0.38
C THR A 310 5.72 -25.51 0.09
N PHE A 311 6.61 -25.24 1.04
CA PHE A 311 7.69 -24.30 0.83
C PHE A 311 8.90 -25.04 0.22
N TYR A 312 9.29 -24.67 -1.00
CA TYR A 312 10.52 -25.12 -1.64
C TYR A 312 11.49 -23.94 -1.75
N GLY A 313 12.54 -23.94 -0.92
CA GLY A 313 13.43 -22.79 -0.77
C GLY A 313 14.13 -22.40 -2.07
N HIS A 314 14.57 -23.40 -2.84
CA HIS A 314 15.28 -23.17 -4.10
C HIS A 314 14.37 -22.52 -5.17
N ARG A 315 13.12 -22.98 -5.30
CA ARG A 315 12.14 -22.40 -6.23
C ARG A 315 11.73 -20.98 -5.82
N PHE A 316 11.53 -20.74 -4.53
CA PHE A 316 11.19 -19.41 -4.03
C PHE A 316 12.32 -18.42 -4.27
N LYS A 317 13.56 -18.82 -3.98
CA LYS A 317 14.75 -18.01 -4.25
C LYS A 317 14.87 -17.68 -5.74
N ALA A 318 14.73 -18.69 -6.61
CA ALA A 318 14.75 -18.50 -8.06
C ALA A 318 13.69 -17.50 -8.53
N TRP A 319 12.47 -17.58 -8.00
CA TRP A 319 11.42 -16.61 -8.31
C TRP A 319 11.77 -15.19 -7.83
N CYS A 320 12.25 -15.04 -6.60
CA CYS A 320 12.68 -13.75 -6.06
C CYS A 320 13.80 -13.12 -6.90
N GLU A 321 14.78 -13.94 -7.32
CA GLU A 321 15.97 -13.55 -8.08
C GLU A 321 15.77 -13.50 -9.60
N GLY A 322 14.58 -13.83 -10.09
CA GLY A 322 14.29 -13.82 -11.53
C GLY A 322 15.13 -14.85 -12.30
N ASN A 323 15.28 -16.04 -11.74
CA ASN A 323 16.06 -17.14 -12.30
C ASN A 323 15.21 -18.41 -12.53
N THR A 324 13.98 -18.23 -13.00
CA THR A 324 13.04 -19.33 -13.33
C THR A 324 13.13 -19.71 -14.80
N GLU A 325 12.42 -20.77 -15.21
CA GLU A 325 12.27 -21.15 -16.63
C GLU A 325 11.38 -20.19 -17.45
N TYR A 326 10.89 -19.10 -16.85
CA TYR A 326 9.89 -18.21 -17.45
C TYR A 326 10.45 -16.79 -17.65
N PRO A 327 10.93 -16.42 -18.85
CA PRO A 327 11.62 -15.15 -19.07
C PRO A 327 10.80 -13.91 -18.71
N LEU A 328 9.50 -13.91 -19.03
CA LEU A 328 8.59 -12.80 -18.67
C LEU A 328 8.44 -12.62 -17.16
N VAL A 329 8.47 -13.71 -16.39
CA VAL A 329 8.41 -13.68 -14.93
C VAL A 329 9.73 -13.13 -14.40
N ASN A 330 10.85 -13.63 -14.91
CA ASN A 330 12.19 -13.18 -14.53
C ASN A 330 12.36 -11.67 -14.73
N ALA A 331 12.03 -11.17 -15.93
CA ALA A 331 12.08 -9.75 -16.26
C ALA A 331 11.26 -8.89 -15.28
N ALA A 332 10.04 -9.32 -14.96
CA ALA A 332 9.21 -8.63 -13.98
C ALA A 332 9.82 -8.68 -12.56
N MET A 333 10.38 -9.81 -12.15
CA MET A 333 11.00 -9.93 -10.82
C MET A 333 12.30 -9.12 -10.72
N ASN A 334 13.06 -9.01 -11.81
CA ASN A 334 14.24 -8.15 -11.91
C ASN A 334 13.84 -6.67 -11.80
N GLN A 335 12.84 -6.24 -12.59
CA GLN A 335 12.25 -4.91 -12.48
C GLN A 335 11.80 -4.58 -11.05
N LEU A 336 11.14 -5.53 -10.37
CA LEU A 336 10.71 -5.36 -8.98
C LEU A 336 11.90 -5.18 -8.03
N ARG A 337 12.95 -6.00 -8.13
CA ARG A 337 14.13 -5.92 -7.26
C ARG A 337 14.92 -4.64 -7.47
N GLU A 338 15.00 -4.17 -8.70
CA GLU A 338 15.83 -3.02 -9.07
C GLU A 338 15.12 -1.68 -8.84
N THR A 339 13.80 -1.64 -8.97
CA THR A 339 13.03 -0.38 -8.92
C THR A 339 12.03 -0.28 -7.77
N GLY A 340 11.67 -1.42 -7.16
CA GLY A 340 10.58 -1.50 -6.19
C GLY A 340 9.18 -1.35 -6.79
N TYR A 341 9.04 -1.34 -8.13
CA TYR A 341 7.75 -1.19 -8.79
C TYR A 341 7.61 -2.11 -9.99
N ILE A 342 6.43 -2.72 -10.13
CA ILE A 342 6.02 -3.45 -11.33
C ILE A 342 4.56 -3.14 -11.67
N SER A 343 4.24 -3.19 -12.96
CA SER A 343 2.88 -2.98 -13.46
C SER A 343 1.87 -3.98 -12.88
N ASN A 344 0.59 -3.60 -12.84
CA ASN A 344 -0.47 -4.50 -12.38
C ASN A 344 -0.52 -5.81 -13.20
N ARG A 345 -0.26 -5.72 -14.51
CA ARG A 345 -0.17 -6.90 -15.39
C ARG A 345 0.96 -7.83 -14.94
N ALA A 346 2.15 -7.28 -14.72
CA ALA A 346 3.29 -8.04 -14.23
C ALA A 346 2.99 -8.69 -12.86
N ARG A 347 2.38 -7.96 -11.90
CA ARG A 347 1.99 -8.51 -10.60
C ARG A 347 1.12 -9.75 -10.72
N GLN A 348 0.11 -9.72 -11.60
CA GLN A 348 -0.78 -10.88 -11.82
C GLN A 348 -0.03 -12.07 -12.42
N ILE A 349 0.88 -11.82 -13.37
CA ILE A 349 1.69 -12.85 -14.03
C ILE A 349 2.61 -13.54 -13.02
N VAL A 350 3.41 -12.76 -12.27
CA VAL A 350 4.40 -13.34 -11.34
C VAL A 350 3.72 -14.01 -10.14
N ALA A 351 2.58 -13.49 -9.67
CA ALA A 351 1.79 -14.14 -8.62
C ALA A 351 1.16 -15.44 -9.10
N SER A 352 0.66 -15.48 -10.34
CA SER A 352 0.17 -16.72 -10.95
C SER A 352 1.29 -17.75 -11.04
N CYS A 353 2.46 -17.34 -11.54
CA CYS A 353 3.65 -18.19 -11.64
C CYS A 353 4.00 -18.85 -10.30
N LEU A 354 4.06 -18.05 -9.24
CA LEU A 354 4.42 -18.57 -7.92
C LEU A 354 3.41 -19.62 -7.42
N VAL A 355 2.12 -19.38 -7.63
CA VAL A 355 1.06 -20.25 -7.11
C VAL A 355 0.88 -21.51 -7.96
N ASN A 356 0.85 -21.40 -9.29
CA ASN A 356 0.39 -22.49 -10.16
C ASN A 356 1.55 -23.24 -10.82
N GLU A 357 2.61 -22.53 -11.24
CA GLU A 357 3.76 -23.12 -11.91
C GLU A 357 4.80 -23.62 -10.91
N LEU A 358 5.06 -22.85 -9.84
CA LEU A 358 6.04 -23.20 -8.81
C LEU A 358 5.43 -23.97 -7.62
N GLU A 359 4.10 -23.97 -7.52
CA GLU A 359 3.30 -24.62 -6.46
C GLU A 359 3.68 -24.19 -5.04
N LEU A 360 4.07 -22.92 -4.88
CA LEU A 360 4.52 -22.36 -3.61
C LEU A 360 3.37 -21.77 -2.81
N ASP A 361 3.57 -21.68 -1.49
CA ASP A 361 2.64 -20.97 -0.60
C ASP A 361 2.66 -19.47 -0.92
N TRP A 362 1.50 -18.97 -1.36
CA TRP A 362 1.29 -17.59 -1.81
C TRP A 362 1.73 -16.54 -0.78
N ARG A 363 1.76 -16.87 0.51
CA ARG A 363 2.16 -15.95 1.58
C ARG A 363 3.64 -15.54 1.49
N TYR A 364 4.50 -16.40 0.94
CA TYR A 364 5.90 -16.03 0.69
C TYR A 364 6.01 -15.00 -0.43
N GLY A 365 5.24 -15.17 -1.51
CA GLY A 365 5.13 -14.16 -2.57
C GLY A 365 4.57 -12.83 -2.07
N ALA A 366 3.52 -12.90 -1.23
CA ALA A 366 2.93 -11.71 -0.61
C ALA A 366 3.91 -10.97 0.32
N ALA A 367 4.70 -11.71 1.10
CA ALA A 367 5.73 -11.15 1.98
C ALA A 367 6.92 -10.58 1.18
N TRP A 368 7.30 -11.20 0.07
CA TRP A 368 8.31 -10.64 -0.84
C TRP A 368 7.84 -9.33 -1.47
N PHE A 369 6.59 -9.27 -1.90
CA PHE A 369 5.97 -8.03 -2.38
C PHE A 369 5.90 -6.98 -1.27
N GLU A 370 5.57 -7.38 -0.04
CA GLU A 370 5.67 -6.51 1.12
C GLU A 370 7.09 -6.01 1.34
N GLN A 371 8.14 -6.77 1.08
CA GLN A 371 9.51 -6.24 1.18
C GLN A 371 9.82 -5.25 0.04
N GLN A 372 9.55 -5.63 -1.20
CA GLN A 372 10.08 -4.95 -2.39
C GLN A 372 9.25 -3.76 -2.87
N LEU A 373 7.92 -3.83 -2.74
CA LEU A 373 7.05 -2.82 -3.34
C LEU A 373 7.17 -1.46 -2.64
N ILE A 374 7.52 -0.43 -3.42
CA ILE A 374 7.46 0.97 -3.00
C ILE A 374 6.02 1.38 -2.62
N ASP A 375 5.02 0.74 -3.23
CA ASP A 375 3.60 1.01 -3.04
C ASP A 375 2.86 -0.06 -2.23
N TYR A 376 3.57 -0.78 -1.37
CA TYR A 376 2.94 -1.78 -0.51
C TYR A 376 1.82 -1.17 0.34
N ASP A 377 0.63 -1.70 0.14
CA ASP A 377 -0.54 -1.53 1.00
C ASP A 377 -1.01 -2.92 1.45
N VAL A 378 -1.11 -3.11 2.77
CA VAL A 378 -1.45 -4.42 3.38
C VAL A 378 -2.75 -4.99 2.81
N ALA A 379 -3.77 -4.16 2.65
CA ALA A 379 -5.08 -4.60 2.22
C ALA A 379 -5.07 -5.00 0.73
N SER A 380 -4.52 -4.13 -0.11
CA SER A 380 -4.43 -4.33 -1.55
C SER A 380 -3.50 -5.49 -1.91
N ASN A 381 -2.33 -5.60 -1.26
CA ASN A 381 -1.36 -6.66 -1.51
C ASN A 381 -1.95 -8.03 -1.16
N TYR A 382 -2.27 -8.26 0.11
CA TYR A 382 -2.74 -9.57 0.57
C TYR A 382 -4.11 -9.92 -0.01
N GLY A 383 -4.98 -8.93 -0.25
CA GLY A 383 -6.26 -9.14 -0.93
C GLY A 383 -6.10 -9.64 -2.37
N ASN A 384 -5.21 -9.02 -3.15
CA ASN A 384 -4.93 -9.46 -4.52
C ASN A 384 -4.22 -10.82 -4.55
N TRP A 385 -3.29 -11.09 -3.63
CA TRP A 385 -2.65 -12.39 -3.54
C TRP A 385 -3.64 -13.52 -3.22
N GLN A 386 -4.56 -13.31 -2.26
CA GLN A 386 -5.63 -14.28 -2.02
C GLN A 386 -6.55 -14.48 -3.24
N TYR A 387 -6.79 -13.41 -3.99
CA TYR A 387 -7.61 -13.46 -5.21
C TYR A 387 -6.96 -14.36 -6.27
N VAL A 388 -5.66 -14.19 -6.54
CA VAL A 388 -4.90 -15.03 -7.48
C VAL A 388 -4.80 -16.47 -6.96
N ALA A 389 -4.49 -16.66 -5.68
CA ALA A 389 -4.36 -17.96 -5.04
C ALA A 389 -5.69 -18.73 -4.88
N GLY A 390 -6.83 -18.11 -5.21
CA GLY A 390 -8.13 -18.78 -5.16
C GLY A 390 -8.62 -19.08 -3.74
N VAL A 391 -8.14 -18.33 -2.75
CA VAL A 391 -8.53 -18.45 -1.33
C VAL A 391 -9.24 -17.19 -0.80
N GLY A 392 -9.42 -16.18 -1.67
CA GLY A 392 -9.96 -14.84 -1.36
C GLY A 392 -11.36 -14.56 -1.91
N ALA A 393 -11.59 -13.32 -2.34
CA ALA A 393 -12.87 -12.82 -2.87
C ALA A 393 -13.17 -13.27 -4.33
N ASP A 394 -12.79 -14.49 -4.72
CA ASP A 394 -13.07 -15.05 -6.05
C ASP A 394 -14.00 -16.27 -5.98
N PRO A 395 -15.23 -16.20 -6.53
CA PRO A 395 -16.12 -17.36 -6.61
C PRO A 395 -15.62 -18.42 -7.61
N ARG A 396 -14.63 -18.11 -8.45
CA ARG A 396 -14.10 -19.03 -9.49
C ARG A 396 -12.93 -19.89 -9.01
N GLY A 397 -12.48 -19.71 -7.77
CA GLY A 397 -11.48 -20.59 -7.15
C GLY A 397 -10.03 -20.32 -7.57
N GLY A 398 -9.72 -19.14 -8.10
CA GLY A 398 -8.38 -18.68 -8.47
C GLY A 398 -8.28 -18.21 -9.91
N ARG A 399 -7.14 -17.62 -10.28
CA ARG A 399 -6.83 -17.26 -11.67
C ARG A 399 -5.45 -17.79 -12.06
N HIS A 400 -5.45 -18.75 -12.98
CA HIS A 400 -4.24 -19.23 -13.62
C HIS A 400 -4.03 -18.48 -14.94
N PHE A 401 -2.90 -17.79 -15.05
CA PHE A 401 -2.49 -17.08 -16.26
C PHE A 401 -1.56 -17.96 -17.10
N ASN A 402 -1.94 -18.27 -18.33
CA ASN A 402 -1.05 -18.92 -19.27
C ASN A 402 0.09 -17.96 -19.67
N LEU A 403 1.31 -18.24 -19.18
CA LEU A 403 2.48 -17.37 -19.31
C LEU A 403 2.87 -17.11 -20.77
N GLU A 404 2.87 -18.13 -21.63
CA GLU A 404 3.18 -17.97 -23.07
C GLU A 404 2.18 -17.04 -23.78
N LYS A 405 0.89 -17.13 -23.42
CA LYS A 405 -0.14 -16.25 -23.97
C LYS A 405 0.06 -14.82 -23.46
N GLN A 406 0.45 -14.64 -22.20
CA GLN A 406 0.75 -13.31 -21.65
C GLN A 406 1.97 -12.69 -22.34
N ALA A 407 3.04 -13.45 -22.56
CA ALA A 407 4.21 -13.00 -23.30
C ALA A 407 3.86 -12.55 -24.73
N ARG A 408 3.19 -13.41 -25.50
CA ARG A 408 2.74 -13.06 -26.86
C ARG A 408 1.82 -11.85 -26.94
N GLN A 409 1.04 -11.59 -25.90
CA GLN A 409 0.08 -10.49 -25.89
C GLN A 409 0.69 -9.16 -25.42
N PHE A 410 1.53 -9.19 -24.39
CA PHE A 410 2.00 -7.99 -23.69
C PHE A 410 3.48 -7.67 -23.94
N ASP A 411 4.24 -8.63 -24.46
CA ASP A 411 5.63 -8.43 -24.89
C ASP A 411 5.91 -9.21 -26.20
N PRO A 412 5.19 -8.92 -27.30
CA PRO A 412 5.28 -9.71 -28.53
C PRO A 412 6.67 -9.68 -29.19
N CYS A 413 7.46 -8.64 -28.91
CA CYS A 413 8.80 -8.44 -29.46
C CYS A 413 9.93 -8.77 -28.46
N GLY A 414 9.62 -9.23 -27.24
CA GLY A 414 10.63 -9.52 -26.21
C GLY A 414 11.32 -8.28 -25.63
N THR A 415 10.88 -7.06 -25.94
CA THR A 415 11.55 -5.83 -25.53
C THR A 415 11.55 -5.65 -24.01
N PHE A 416 10.48 -6.07 -23.33
CA PHE A 416 10.44 -6.03 -21.86
C PHE A 416 11.36 -7.09 -21.25
N VAL A 417 11.35 -8.31 -21.79
CA VAL A 417 12.25 -9.39 -21.37
C VAL A 417 13.71 -9.01 -21.53
N ASP A 418 14.10 -8.47 -22.70
CA ASP A 418 15.47 -8.06 -22.99
C ASP A 418 15.93 -6.92 -22.08
N ARG A 419 15.06 -5.91 -21.87
CA ARG A 419 15.40 -4.73 -21.06
C ARG A 419 15.70 -5.07 -19.60
N TRP A 420 15.00 -6.05 -19.05
CA TRP A 420 15.12 -6.44 -17.63
C TRP A 420 15.81 -7.80 -17.47
N GLU A 421 16.59 -8.22 -18.47
CA GLU A 421 17.44 -9.42 -18.40
C GLU A 421 16.68 -10.68 -17.94
N GLY A 422 15.52 -10.93 -18.55
CA GLY A 422 14.65 -12.04 -18.16
C GLY A 422 15.15 -13.42 -18.59
N GLU A 423 16.02 -13.50 -19.58
CA GLU A 423 16.61 -14.76 -20.03
C GLU A 423 17.60 -15.29 -18.98
N SER A 424 17.50 -16.58 -18.65
CA SER A 424 18.41 -17.25 -17.72
C SER A 424 19.21 -18.33 -18.44
N ASP A 425 20.53 -18.29 -18.26
CA ASP A 425 21.47 -19.28 -18.80
C ASP A 425 21.32 -20.66 -18.13
N GLN A 426 20.95 -20.67 -16.84
CA GLN A 426 20.79 -21.88 -16.03
C GLN A 426 19.54 -21.74 -15.13
N PRO A 427 18.33 -21.83 -15.72
CA PRO A 427 17.11 -21.62 -14.97
C PRO A 427 16.90 -22.75 -13.96
N VAL A 428 16.35 -22.40 -12.80
CA VAL A 428 15.93 -23.41 -11.82
C VAL A 428 14.69 -24.11 -12.36
N GLY A 429 14.88 -25.32 -12.88
CA GLY A 429 13.78 -26.14 -13.37
C GLY A 429 12.91 -26.64 -12.22
N ASN A 430 11.61 -26.82 -12.50
CA ASN A 430 10.65 -27.34 -11.51
C ASN A 430 11.04 -28.73 -10.96
N HIS A 431 11.84 -29.50 -11.70
CA HIS A 431 12.32 -30.82 -11.28
C HIS A 431 13.55 -30.78 -10.35
N THR A 432 14.14 -29.60 -10.13
CA THR A 432 15.29 -29.42 -9.25
C THR A 432 14.82 -29.46 -7.81
N VAL A 433 14.88 -30.65 -7.20
CA VAL A 433 14.74 -30.83 -5.75
C VAL A 433 16.14 -30.90 -5.16
N ASP A 434 16.49 -29.94 -4.31
CA ASP A 434 17.70 -30.06 -3.49
C ASP A 434 17.55 -31.32 -2.62
N ALA A 435 18.61 -32.14 -2.52
CA ALA A 435 18.62 -33.28 -1.62
C ALA A 435 18.41 -32.85 -0.15
N ALA A 436 18.64 -31.57 0.18
CA ALA A 436 18.35 -30.96 1.48
C ALA A 436 16.93 -30.39 1.64
N ASP A 437 16.10 -30.33 0.59
CA ASP A 437 14.71 -29.80 0.62
C ASP A 437 13.68 -30.85 1.11
N TRP A 438 14.13 -31.96 1.70
CA TRP A 438 13.23 -32.91 2.35
C TRP A 438 12.62 -32.29 3.62
N PRO A 439 11.29 -32.33 3.81
CA PRO A 439 10.71 -31.89 5.07
C PRO A 439 11.17 -32.87 6.16
N LEU A 440 11.98 -32.39 7.10
CA LEU A 440 12.14 -33.05 8.40
C LEU A 440 10.88 -32.87 9.24
#